data_AF-A0A7S2NP07-F1
#
_entry.id   AF-A0A7S2NP07-F1
#
_cell.length_a   1.000
_cell.length_b   1.000
_cell.length_c   1.000
_cell.angle_alpha   90.00
_cell.angle_beta   90.00
_cell.angle_gamma   90.00
#
_symmetry.space_group_name_H-M   'P 1'
#
loop_
_entity.id
_entity.type
_entity.pdbx_description
1 polymer ?
#
loop_
_entity_poly.entity_id
_entity_poly.type
_entity_poly.pdbx_seq_one_letter_code
_entity_poly.pdbx_strand_id
1 'polypeptide(L)'
;GAMQDRVRKYSVMRDDSSRIAKQSKREAKLMQKRVHSLRYKAREVAGAVESARKAWDLAWAAETKDAIQVAMELATTTMQGVNRTSGDLADISREIVRATESVSEWQKQAAEGIQLAPQFWTKAAQVVDAAQGRLEAQAGHAQAAAKSAQIVKGAALKKADNTVKLINEKLRRWSDEERILREEAKASTARQEVLAAAQQKAEQEQKRLQEQLQRQQQEMDRQRNAAVQWGRNLVQPVPNLIFS
;
A
#
# COMPACT_ATOMS: atom_id res chain seq x y z
N GLY A 1 35.63 -12.74 66.97
CA GLY A 1 37.04 -12.48 67.31
C GLY A 1 37.72 -11.91 66.07
N ALA A 2 38.52 -10.85 66.21
CA ALA A 2 38.97 -10.00 65.09
C ALA A 2 39.61 -10.75 63.90
N MET A 3 40.23 -11.91 64.14
CA MET A 3 40.80 -12.74 63.08
C MET A 3 39.74 -13.49 62.26
N GLN A 4 38.68 -14.00 62.89
CA GLN A 4 37.55 -14.63 62.19
C GLN A 4 36.81 -13.62 61.31
N ASP A 5 36.67 -12.37 61.78
CA ASP A 5 36.02 -11.30 61.01
C ASP A 5 36.83 -10.91 59.77
N ARG A 6 38.16 -10.87 59.88
CA ARG A 6 39.07 -10.64 58.74
C ARG A 6 39.01 -11.79 57.73
N VAL A 7 39.05 -13.04 58.19
CA VAL A 7 38.94 -14.22 57.31
C VAL A 7 37.61 -14.20 56.55
N ARG A 8 36.51 -13.90 57.25
CA ARG A 8 35.18 -13.79 56.62
C ARG A 8 35.15 -12.68 55.57
N LYS A 9 35.69 -11.49 55.87
CA LYS A 9 35.75 -10.36 54.93
C LYS A 9 36.55 -10.71 53.66
N TYR A 10 37.69 -11.37 53.80
CA TYR A 10 38.48 -11.81 52.65
C TYR A 10 37.82 -12.92 51.84
N SER A 11 37.10 -13.85 52.50
CA SER A 11 36.31 -14.86 51.78
C SER A 11 35.23 -14.19 50.92
N VAL A 12 34.48 -13.25 51.48
CA VAL A 12 33.45 -12.49 50.75
C VAL A 12 34.07 -11.74 49.56
N MET A 13 35.18 -11.04 49.76
CA MET A 13 35.87 -10.32 48.67
C MET A 13 36.36 -11.24 47.55
N ARG A 14 36.87 -12.43 47.88
CA ARG A 14 37.28 -13.44 46.90
C ARG A 14 36.09 -13.96 46.10
N ASP A 15 34.97 -14.22 46.77
CA ASP A 15 33.76 -14.71 46.13
C ASP A 15 33.13 -13.63 45.23
N ASP A 16 33.10 -12.38 45.69
CA ASP A 16 32.61 -11.23 44.93
C ASP A 16 33.46 -10.96 43.69
N SER A 17 34.80 -10.98 43.81
CA SER A 17 35.69 -10.75 42.67
C SER A 17 35.56 -11.85 41.61
N SER A 18 35.44 -13.11 42.05
CA SER A 18 35.18 -14.25 41.17
C SER A 18 33.81 -14.16 40.49
N ARG A 19 32.77 -13.75 41.22
CA ARG A 19 31.41 -13.56 40.71
C ARG A 19 31.39 -12.49 39.63
N ILE A 20 31.95 -11.32 39.90
CA ILE A 20 31.99 -10.20 38.95
C ILE A 20 32.75 -10.60 37.68
N ALA A 21 33.94 -11.19 37.82
CA ALA A 21 34.72 -11.64 36.65
C ALA A 21 33.94 -12.63 35.76
N LYS A 22 33.18 -13.56 36.37
CA LYS A 22 32.32 -14.51 35.64
C LYS A 22 31.14 -13.80 34.97
N GLN A 23 30.49 -12.88 35.67
CA GLN A 23 29.37 -12.10 35.16
C GLN A 23 29.79 -11.22 33.97
N SER A 24 30.89 -10.47 34.07
CA SER A 24 31.42 -9.64 32.98
C SER A 24 31.72 -10.45 31.72
N LYS A 25 32.34 -11.64 31.86
CA LYS A 25 32.59 -12.53 30.72
C LYS A 25 31.31 -13.04 30.09
N ARG A 26 30.31 -13.40 30.91
CA ARG A 26 29.01 -13.87 30.43
C ARG A 26 28.28 -12.77 29.68
N GLU A 27 28.28 -11.55 30.22
CA GLU A 27 27.58 -10.41 29.63
C GLU A 27 28.21 -10.01 28.29
N ALA A 28 29.54 -9.94 28.21
CA ALA A 28 30.24 -9.67 26.95
C ALA A 28 29.91 -10.70 25.85
N LYS A 29 29.77 -11.99 26.22
CA LYS A 29 29.35 -13.04 25.27
C LYS A 29 27.88 -12.92 24.87
N LEU A 30 26.99 -12.63 25.82
CA LEU A 30 25.57 -12.42 25.55
C LEU A 30 25.37 -11.23 24.62
N MET A 31 26.10 -10.15 24.87
CA MET A 31 26.05 -8.94 24.06
C MET A 31 26.49 -9.18 22.63
N GLN A 32 27.53 -9.98 22.42
CA GLN A 32 27.97 -10.35 21.08
C GLN A 32 26.82 -10.98 20.27
N LYS A 33 26.01 -11.85 20.91
CA LYS A 33 24.82 -12.45 20.28
C LYS A 33 23.73 -11.42 20.02
N ARG A 34 23.49 -10.50 20.97
CA ARG A 34 22.52 -9.40 20.82
C ARG A 34 22.88 -8.48 19.65
N VAL A 35 24.15 -8.08 19.54
CA VAL A 35 24.65 -7.25 18.44
C VAL A 35 24.51 -7.97 17.11
N HIS A 36 24.76 -9.28 17.07
CA HIS A 36 24.52 -10.08 15.87
C HIS A 36 23.04 -10.08 15.47
N SER A 37 22.13 -10.29 16.43
CA SER A 37 20.68 -10.22 16.21
C SER A 37 20.24 -8.83 15.73
N LEU A 38 20.76 -7.77 16.34
CA LEU A 38 20.49 -6.38 15.93
C LEU A 38 20.93 -6.14 14.49
N ARG A 39 22.12 -6.61 14.09
CA ARG A 39 22.59 -6.47 12.70
C ARG A 39 21.72 -7.24 11.71
N TYR A 40 21.23 -8.42 12.10
CA TYR A 40 20.28 -9.18 11.30
C TYR A 40 18.98 -8.39 11.12
N LYS A 41 18.39 -7.89 12.22
CA LYS A 41 17.17 -7.05 12.19
C LYS A 41 17.36 -5.76 11.37
N ALA A 42 18.52 -5.13 11.45
CA ALA A 42 18.84 -3.96 10.64
C ALA A 42 18.85 -4.28 9.14
N ARG A 43 19.31 -5.46 8.74
CA ARG A 43 19.25 -5.93 7.35
C ARG A 43 17.82 -6.25 6.91
N GLU A 44 16.98 -6.78 7.80
CA GLU A 44 15.55 -7.00 7.50
C GLU A 44 14.86 -5.66 7.18
N VAL A 45 15.12 -4.60 7.96
CA VAL A 45 14.63 -3.24 7.65
C VAL A 45 15.17 -2.75 6.31
N ALA A 46 16.42 -3.07 5.97
CA ALA A 46 16.97 -2.71 4.66
C ALA A 46 16.29 -3.44 3.50
N GLY A 47 16.02 -4.74 3.63
CA GLY A 47 15.26 -5.52 2.64
C GLY A 47 13.83 -5.03 2.44
N ALA A 48 13.25 -4.34 3.43
CA ALA A 48 11.92 -3.75 3.31
C ALA A 48 11.85 -2.61 2.28
N VAL A 49 12.96 -1.94 1.96
CA VAL A 49 12.99 -0.94 0.87
C VAL A 49 12.71 -1.59 -0.46
N GLU A 50 13.34 -2.73 -0.74
CA GLU A 50 13.11 -3.47 -1.98
C GLU A 50 11.68 -4.02 -2.03
N SER A 51 11.12 -4.43 -0.89
CA SER A 51 9.71 -4.86 -0.81
C SER A 51 8.75 -3.70 -1.11
N ALA A 52 9.01 -2.51 -0.55
CA ALA A 52 8.24 -1.31 -0.84
C ALA A 52 8.37 -0.86 -2.30
N ARG A 53 9.56 -1.03 -2.90
CA ARG A 53 9.79 -0.78 -4.33
C ARG A 53 8.99 -1.74 -5.20
N LYS A 54 9.03 -3.04 -4.91
CA LYS A 54 8.23 -4.05 -5.62
C LYS A 54 6.73 -3.75 -5.52
N ALA A 55 6.25 -3.35 -4.35
CA ALA A 55 4.85 -2.94 -4.18
C ALA A 55 4.48 -1.76 -5.08
N TRP A 56 5.37 -0.76 -5.16
CA TRP A 56 5.19 0.36 -6.07
C TRP A 56 5.15 -0.06 -7.54
N ASP A 57 6.09 -0.92 -7.97
CA ASP A 57 6.17 -1.37 -9.36
C ASP A 57 4.91 -2.18 -9.73
N LEU A 58 4.42 -3.04 -8.83
CA LEU A 58 3.15 -3.75 -9.00
C LEU A 58 1.96 -2.79 -9.08
N ALA A 59 1.87 -1.81 -8.18
CA ALA A 59 0.80 -0.81 -8.19
C ALA A 59 0.81 0.02 -9.48
N TRP A 60 1.99 0.38 -9.97
CA TRP A 60 2.16 1.13 -11.21
C TRP A 60 1.70 0.33 -12.42
N ALA A 61 2.11 -0.94 -12.53
CA ALA A 61 1.77 -1.84 -13.63
C ALA A 61 0.34 -2.42 -13.56
N ALA A 62 -0.36 -2.27 -12.43
CA ALA A 62 -1.68 -2.89 -12.27
C ALA A 62 -2.75 -2.27 -13.20
N GLU A 63 -3.37 -3.13 -14.00
CA GLU A 63 -4.51 -2.83 -14.88
C GLU A 63 -5.83 -3.37 -14.34
N THR A 64 -5.78 -4.27 -13.36
CA THR A 64 -6.95 -4.93 -12.75
C THR A 64 -7.03 -4.66 -11.26
N LYS A 65 -8.26 -4.73 -10.70
CA LYS A 65 -8.51 -4.57 -9.26
C LYS A 65 -7.74 -5.60 -8.42
N ASP A 66 -7.65 -6.84 -8.90
CA ASP A 66 -6.92 -7.91 -8.23
C ASP A 66 -5.40 -7.64 -8.16
N ALA A 67 -4.80 -7.15 -9.25
CA ALA A 67 -3.38 -6.79 -9.27
C ALA A 67 -3.06 -5.61 -8.32
N ILE A 68 -3.98 -4.64 -8.24
CA ILE A 68 -3.88 -3.56 -7.24
C ILE A 68 -3.95 -4.09 -5.82
N GLN A 69 -4.83 -5.06 -5.55
CA GLN A 69 -4.97 -5.62 -4.21
C GLN A 69 -3.67 -6.31 -3.75
N VAL A 70 -3.01 -7.06 -4.63
CA VAL A 70 -1.70 -7.67 -4.33
C VAL A 70 -0.65 -6.60 -3.99
N ALA A 71 -0.62 -5.49 -4.74
CA ALA A 71 0.29 -4.38 -4.45
C ALA A 71 -0.03 -3.71 -3.10
N MET A 72 -1.32 -3.57 -2.76
CA MET A 72 -1.78 -3.01 -1.49
C MET A 72 -1.39 -3.90 -0.31
N GLU A 73 -1.60 -5.20 -0.42
CA GLU A 73 -1.22 -6.19 0.58
C GLU A 73 0.30 -6.19 0.81
N LEU A 74 1.10 -6.12 -0.25
CA LEU A 74 2.55 -6.05 -0.12
C LEU A 74 3.00 -4.73 0.55
N ALA A 75 2.43 -3.59 0.16
CA ALA A 75 2.74 -2.29 0.76
C ALA A 75 2.40 -2.27 2.26
N THR A 76 1.19 -2.70 2.63
CA THR A 76 0.73 -2.74 4.02
C THR A 76 1.51 -3.74 4.87
N THR A 77 1.79 -4.94 4.35
CA THR A 77 2.64 -5.94 5.01
C THR A 77 4.05 -5.40 5.23
N THR A 78 4.61 -4.69 4.24
CA THR A 78 5.92 -4.04 4.37
C THR A 78 5.91 -2.99 5.49
N MET A 79 4.88 -2.14 5.57
CA MET A 79 4.76 -1.15 6.64
C MET A 79 4.67 -1.80 8.03
N GLN A 80 3.85 -2.84 8.17
CA GLN A 80 3.71 -3.58 9.42
C GLN A 80 5.03 -4.27 9.81
N GLY A 81 5.68 -4.94 8.85
CA GLY A 81 6.96 -5.62 9.06
C GLY A 81 8.08 -4.68 9.50
N VAL A 82 8.20 -3.51 8.85
CA VAL A 82 9.16 -2.48 9.23
C VAL A 82 8.91 -1.97 10.65
N ASN A 83 7.65 -1.74 11.01
CA ASN A 83 7.31 -1.26 12.36
C ASN A 83 7.62 -2.31 13.44
N ARG A 84 7.29 -3.59 13.21
CA ARG A 84 7.64 -4.69 14.13
C ARG A 84 9.15 -4.81 14.29
N THR A 85 9.89 -4.89 13.19
CA THR A 85 11.36 -5.01 13.20
C THR A 85 12.03 -3.79 13.85
N SER A 86 11.45 -2.60 13.70
CA SER A 86 11.92 -1.39 14.40
C SER A 86 11.75 -1.49 15.91
N GLY A 87 10.66 -2.10 16.38
CA GLY A 87 10.44 -2.40 17.80
C GLY A 87 11.54 -3.32 18.33
N ASP A 88 11.79 -4.44 17.65
CA ASP A 88 12.85 -5.39 17.99
C ASP A 88 14.23 -4.69 18.07
N LEU A 89 14.54 -3.82 17.09
CA LEU A 89 15.79 -3.06 17.07
C LEU A 89 15.92 -2.13 18.28
N ALA A 90 14.84 -1.45 18.67
CA ALA A 90 14.83 -0.57 19.83
C ALA A 90 15.01 -1.34 21.13
N ASP A 91 14.37 -2.51 21.25
CA ASP A 91 14.48 -3.39 22.42
C ASP A 91 15.89 -3.91 22.58
N ILE A 92 16.47 -4.47 21.51
CA ILE A 92 17.85 -4.96 21.55
C ILE A 92 18.83 -3.81 21.83
N SER A 93 18.62 -2.62 21.25
CA SER A 93 19.46 -1.45 21.53
C SER A 93 19.42 -1.05 23.01
N ARG A 94 18.23 -1.09 23.65
CA ARG A 94 18.10 -0.83 25.10
C ARG A 94 18.80 -1.88 25.95
N GLU A 95 18.71 -3.15 25.58
CA GLU A 95 19.45 -4.22 26.25
C GLU A 95 20.97 -4.01 26.14
N ILE A 96 21.44 -3.51 25.00
CA ILE A 96 22.86 -3.23 24.78
C ILE A 96 23.34 -2.10 25.72
N VAL A 97 22.57 -1.02 25.82
CA VAL A 97 22.90 0.10 26.72
C VAL A 97 22.94 -0.36 28.18
N ARG A 98 21.92 -1.10 28.64
CA ARG A 98 21.84 -1.59 30.02
C ARG A 98 23.03 -2.45 30.42
N ALA A 99 23.48 -3.34 29.54
CA ALA A 99 24.61 -4.19 29.90
C ALA A 99 25.96 -3.45 29.85
N THR A 100 26.11 -2.42 29.02
CA THR A 100 27.26 -1.51 29.11
C THR A 100 27.27 -0.76 30.45
N GLU A 101 26.10 -0.29 30.92
CA GLU A 101 25.96 0.33 32.25
C GLU A 101 26.34 -0.64 33.38
N SER A 102 25.83 -1.88 33.35
CA SER A 102 26.18 -2.90 34.36
C SER A 102 27.67 -3.22 34.40
N VAL A 103 28.34 -3.30 33.25
CA VAL A 103 29.80 -3.55 33.23
C VAL A 103 30.58 -2.32 33.73
N SER A 104 30.11 -1.10 33.45
CA SER A 104 30.68 0.12 34.01
C SER A 104 30.59 0.14 35.55
N GLU A 105 29.47 -0.31 36.11
CA GLU A 105 29.32 -0.45 37.57
C GLU A 105 30.29 -1.50 38.13
N TRP A 106 30.41 -2.65 37.47
CA TRP A 106 31.39 -3.67 37.87
C TRP A 106 32.84 -3.19 37.76
N GLN A 107 33.14 -2.30 36.82
CA GLN A 107 34.47 -1.69 36.70
C GLN A 107 34.78 -0.82 37.92
N LYS A 108 33.81 0.00 38.35
CA LYS A 108 33.93 0.80 39.58
C LYS A 108 34.11 -0.08 40.81
N GLN A 109 33.29 -1.12 40.96
CA GLN A 109 33.40 -2.09 42.06
C GLN A 109 34.77 -2.80 42.07
N ALA A 110 35.29 -3.18 40.90
CA ALA A 110 36.59 -3.81 40.80
C ALA A 110 37.73 -2.84 41.15
N ALA A 111 37.62 -1.56 40.78
CA ALA A 111 38.59 -0.53 41.14
C ALA A 111 38.61 -0.27 42.65
N GLU A 112 37.45 -0.15 43.30
CA GLU A 112 37.33 -0.06 44.76
C GLU A 112 37.87 -1.32 45.44
N GLY A 113 37.55 -2.49 44.91
CA GLY A 113 38.05 -3.77 45.40
C GLY A 113 39.58 -3.90 45.35
N ILE A 114 40.22 -3.37 44.30
CA ILE A 114 41.69 -3.31 44.20
C ILE A 114 42.28 -2.51 45.36
N GLN A 115 41.68 -1.38 45.75
CA GLN A 115 42.18 -0.57 46.87
C GLN A 115 42.10 -1.32 48.21
N LEU A 116 41.07 -2.17 48.39
CA LEU A 116 40.83 -2.90 49.64
C LEU A 116 41.62 -4.22 49.75
N ALA A 117 41.71 -4.99 48.66
CA ALA A 117 42.35 -6.30 48.65
C ALA A 117 42.88 -6.65 47.24
N PRO A 118 44.03 -6.08 46.82
CA PRO A 118 44.56 -6.23 45.46
C PRO A 118 44.65 -7.70 45.00
N GLN A 119 45.09 -8.59 45.88
CA GLN A 119 45.33 -10.01 45.59
C GLN A 119 44.10 -10.77 45.05
N PHE A 120 42.88 -10.32 45.39
CA PHE A 120 41.64 -10.93 44.89
C PHE A 120 41.06 -10.21 43.67
N TRP A 121 41.30 -8.90 43.56
CA TRP A 121 40.60 -8.04 42.61
C TRP A 121 41.38 -7.74 41.34
N THR A 122 42.72 -7.84 41.31
CA THR A 122 43.50 -7.53 40.09
C THR A 122 43.04 -8.34 38.87
N LYS A 123 42.84 -9.65 39.03
CA LYS A 123 42.35 -10.50 37.92
C LYS A 123 40.92 -10.17 37.53
N ALA A 124 40.06 -9.84 38.49
CA ALA A 124 38.68 -9.46 38.22
C ALA A 124 38.63 -8.14 37.43
N ALA A 125 39.40 -7.14 37.85
CA ALA A 125 39.50 -5.86 37.17
C ALA A 125 39.99 -5.99 35.73
N GLN A 126 41.05 -6.78 35.48
CA GLN A 126 41.53 -7.07 34.11
C GLN A 126 40.45 -7.70 33.24
N VAL A 127 39.65 -8.62 33.81
CA VAL A 127 38.54 -9.26 33.09
C VAL A 127 37.41 -8.28 32.81
N VAL A 128 37.06 -7.43 33.78
CA VAL A 128 36.01 -6.43 33.63
C VAL A 128 36.41 -5.39 32.59
N ASP A 129 37.64 -4.90 32.63
CA ASP A 129 38.20 -3.95 31.66
C ASP A 129 38.17 -4.52 30.23
N ALA A 130 38.63 -5.76 30.06
CA ALA A 130 38.54 -6.45 28.77
C ALA A 130 37.09 -6.67 28.30
N ALA A 131 36.15 -6.91 29.22
CA ALA A 131 34.74 -7.03 28.90
C ALA A 131 34.14 -5.69 28.48
N GLN A 132 34.50 -4.60 29.16
CA GLN A 132 34.04 -3.25 28.86
C GLN A 132 34.50 -2.79 27.49
N GLY A 133 35.79 -2.89 27.17
CA GLY A 133 36.28 -2.49 25.85
C GLY A 133 35.59 -3.25 24.71
N ARG A 134 35.27 -4.53 24.92
CA ARG A 134 34.48 -5.34 23.96
C ARG A 134 33.03 -4.86 23.85
N LEU A 135 32.40 -4.54 24.97
CA LEU A 135 31.02 -4.07 25.02
C LEU A 135 30.86 -2.68 24.40
N GLU A 136 31.79 -1.77 24.65
CA GLU A 136 31.80 -0.43 24.04
C GLU A 136 31.96 -0.52 22.52
N ALA A 137 32.89 -1.34 22.03
CA ALA A 137 33.05 -1.59 20.59
C ALA A 137 31.76 -2.17 19.98
N GLN A 138 31.15 -3.15 20.66
CA GLN A 138 29.88 -3.76 20.24
C GLN A 138 28.71 -2.76 20.26
N ALA A 139 28.63 -1.90 21.28
CA ALA A 139 27.63 -0.86 21.40
C ALA A 139 27.78 0.19 20.29
N GLY A 140 29.01 0.57 19.95
CA GLY A 140 29.29 1.45 18.81
C GLY A 140 28.80 0.85 17.49
N HIS A 141 29.09 -0.43 17.23
CA HIS A 141 28.59 -1.13 16.05
C HIS A 141 27.06 -1.23 16.02
N ALA A 142 26.45 -1.51 17.17
CA ALA A 142 25.00 -1.60 17.30
C ALA A 142 24.32 -0.25 17.05
N GLN A 143 24.86 0.84 17.63
CA GLN A 143 24.35 2.18 17.43
C GLN A 143 24.44 2.60 15.96
N ALA A 144 25.56 2.31 15.28
CA ALA A 144 25.72 2.59 13.86
C ALA A 144 24.68 1.82 13.02
N ALA A 145 24.49 0.52 13.30
CA ALA A 145 23.50 -0.30 12.61
C ALA A 145 22.05 0.18 12.87
N ALA A 146 21.72 0.54 14.11
CA ALA A 146 20.40 1.07 14.46
C ALA A 146 20.11 2.42 13.78
N LYS A 147 21.10 3.34 13.75
CA LYS A 147 20.98 4.62 13.03
C LYS A 147 20.77 4.40 11.53
N SER A 148 21.55 3.51 10.92
CA SER A 148 21.39 3.17 9.50
C SER A 148 20.00 2.58 9.23
N ALA A 149 19.54 1.63 10.05
CA ALA A 149 18.21 1.05 9.93
C ALA A 149 17.10 2.11 10.06
N GLN A 150 17.25 3.11 10.93
CA GLN A 150 16.26 4.18 11.09
C GLN A 150 16.14 5.08 9.85
N ILE A 151 17.26 5.38 9.17
CA ILE A 151 17.24 6.12 7.91
C ILE A 151 16.50 5.31 6.84
N VAL A 152 16.85 4.03 6.74
CA VAL A 152 16.30 3.13 5.73
C VAL A 152 14.82 2.82 5.97
N LYS A 153 14.41 2.71 7.23
CA LYS A 153 13.00 2.65 7.66
C LYS A 153 12.20 3.80 7.08
N GLY A 154 12.69 5.03 7.21
CA GLY A 154 11.99 6.21 6.70
C GLY A 154 11.75 6.13 5.19
N ALA A 155 12.76 5.68 4.43
CA ALA A 155 12.64 5.47 3.00
C ALA A 155 11.63 4.36 2.64
N ALA A 156 11.68 3.21 3.31
CA ALA A 156 10.76 2.10 3.10
C ALA A 156 9.31 2.50 3.38
N LEU A 157 9.05 3.13 4.54
CA LEU A 157 7.71 3.57 4.92
C LEU A 157 7.16 4.64 3.98
N LYS A 158 7.99 5.62 3.59
CA LYS A 158 7.58 6.66 2.63
C LYS A 158 7.21 6.06 1.27
N LYS A 159 7.98 5.08 0.78
CA LYS A 159 7.69 4.42 -0.50
C LYS A 159 6.42 3.57 -0.44
N ALA A 160 6.23 2.83 0.66
CA ALA A 160 5.00 2.06 0.86
C ALA A 160 3.76 2.96 1.00
N ASP A 161 3.86 4.08 1.73
CA ASP A 161 2.79 5.08 1.85
C ASP A 161 2.44 5.70 0.49
N ASN A 162 3.45 6.10 -0.30
CA ASN A 162 3.23 6.57 -1.67
C ASN A 162 2.55 5.52 -2.55
N THR A 163 2.87 4.24 -2.36
CA THR A 163 2.23 3.14 -3.08
C THR A 163 0.73 3.05 -2.74
N VAL A 164 0.38 3.15 -1.45
CA VAL A 164 -1.01 3.16 -1.01
C VAL A 164 -1.77 4.37 -1.59
N LYS A 165 -1.14 5.55 -1.64
CA LYS A 165 -1.73 6.74 -2.26
C LYS A 165 -2.02 6.53 -3.75
N LEU A 166 -1.06 5.99 -4.49
CA LEU A 166 -1.22 5.67 -5.92
C LEU A 166 -2.37 4.66 -6.13
N ILE A 167 -2.44 3.62 -5.30
CA ILE A 167 -3.50 2.62 -5.34
C ILE A 167 -4.88 3.26 -5.13
N ASN A 168 -5.02 4.10 -4.10
CA ASN A 168 -6.27 4.79 -3.82
C ASN A 168 -6.69 5.73 -4.97
N GLU A 169 -5.74 6.40 -5.60
CA GLU A 169 -5.98 7.23 -6.78
C GLU A 169 -6.49 6.40 -7.97
N LYS A 170 -5.84 5.26 -8.28
CA LYS A 170 -6.27 4.37 -9.35
C LYS A 170 -7.67 3.80 -9.10
N LEU A 171 -7.95 3.33 -7.88
CA LEU A 171 -9.27 2.82 -7.51
C LEU A 171 -10.35 3.88 -7.68
N ARG A 172 -10.05 5.13 -7.31
CA ARG A 172 -10.97 6.26 -7.53
C ARG A 172 -11.20 6.52 -9.01
N ARG A 173 -10.14 6.55 -9.83
CA ARG A 173 -10.26 6.73 -11.29
C ARG A 173 -11.13 5.66 -11.92
N TRP A 174 -10.91 4.38 -11.59
CA TRP A 174 -11.76 3.29 -12.10
C TRP A 174 -13.22 3.43 -11.65
N SER A 175 -13.46 3.85 -10.41
CA SER A 175 -14.83 4.11 -9.95
C SER A 175 -15.49 5.27 -10.70
N ASP A 176 -14.73 6.32 -11.03
CA ASP A 176 -15.23 7.46 -11.80
C ASP A 176 -15.48 7.05 -13.27
N GLU A 177 -14.59 6.28 -13.88
CA GLU A 177 -14.74 5.71 -15.23
C GLU A 177 -15.97 4.81 -15.33
N GLU A 178 -16.17 3.90 -14.37
CA GLU A 178 -17.38 3.06 -14.31
C GLU A 178 -18.67 3.90 -14.22
N ARG A 179 -18.64 5.02 -13.48
CA ARG A 179 -19.79 5.93 -13.41
C ARG A 179 -20.04 6.60 -14.75
N ILE A 180 -19.00 7.14 -15.39
CA ILE A 180 -19.11 7.79 -16.70
C ILE A 180 -19.67 6.82 -17.73
N LEU A 181 -19.13 5.60 -17.82
CA LEU A 181 -19.62 4.58 -18.76
C LEU A 181 -21.10 4.24 -18.54
N ARG A 182 -21.56 4.18 -17.28
CA ARG A 182 -22.99 3.98 -16.98
C ARG A 182 -23.86 5.16 -17.40
N GLU A 183 -23.38 6.39 -17.22
CA GLU A 183 -24.09 7.61 -17.62
C GLU A 183 -24.15 7.72 -19.15
N GLU A 184 -23.07 7.41 -19.85
CA GLU A 184 -23.00 7.38 -21.31
C GLU A 184 -23.91 6.30 -21.90
N ALA A 185 -23.96 5.10 -21.29
CA ALA A 185 -24.89 4.05 -21.69
C ALA A 185 -26.34 4.51 -21.59
N LYS A 186 -26.73 5.17 -20.47
CA LYS A 186 -28.07 5.73 -20.28
C LYS A 186 -28.39 6.85 -21.27
N ALA A 187 -27.42 7.73 -21.55
CA ALA A 187 -27.59 8.80 -22.52
C ALA A 187 -27.75 8.24 -23.96
N SER A 188 -27.01 7.17 -24.28
CA SER A 188 -27.11 6.47 -25.57
C SER A 188 -28.48 5.85 -25.77
N THR A 189 -29.02 5.13 -24.79
CA THR A 189 -30.38 4.55 -24.87
C THR A 189 -31.44 5.64 -25.02
N ALA A 190 -31.36 6.72 -24.23
CA ALA A 190 -32.28 7.85 -24.34
C ALA A 190 -32.23 8.51 -25.74
N ARG A 191 -31.04 8.65 -26.33
CA ARG A 191 -30.89 9.17 -27.71
C ARG A 191 -31.51 8.23 -28.74
N GLN A 192 -31.34 6.92 -28.59
CA GLN A 192 -31.97 5.93 -29.47
C GLN A 192 -33.50 5.99 -29.40
N GLU A 193 -34.06 6.13 -28.19
CA GLU A 193 -35.50 6.29 -27.99
C GLU A 193 -36.05 7.57 -28.66
N VAL A 194 -35.33 8.69 -28.53
CA VAL A 194 -35.71 9.95 -29.18
C VAL A 194 -35.66 9.82 -30.71
N LEU A 195 -34.61 9.19 -31.26
CA LEU A 195 -34.49 8.96 -32.70
C LEU A 195 -35.60 8.02 -33.21
N ALA A 196 -35.90 6.94 -32.49
CA ALA A 196 -36.98 6.03 -32.83
C ALA A 196 -38.35 6.73 -32.80
N ALA A 197 -38.62 7.56 -31.79
CA ALA A 197 -39.85 8.34 -31.70
C ALA A 197 -39.97 9.37 -32.83
N ALA A 198 -38.86 10.01 -33.23
CA ALA A 198 -38.83 10.93 -34.36
C ALA A 198 -39.10 10.20 -35.70
N GLN A 199 -38.52 9.02 -35.90
CA GLN A 199 -38.78 8.17 -37.07
C GLN A 199 -40.25 7.75 -37.16
N GLN A 200 -40.84 7.28 -36.05
CA GLN A 200 -42.25 6.91 -35.99
C GLN A 200 -43.18 8.09 -36.34
N LYS A 201 -42.88 9.29 -35.83
CA LYS A 201 -43.64 10.50 -36.18
C LYS A 201 -43.51 10.84 -37.67
N ALA A 202 -42.31 10.77 -38.23
CA ALA A 202 -42.09 11.02 -39.65
C ALA A 202 -42.85 10.01 -40.54
N GLU A 203 -42.88 8.74 -40.16
CA GLU A 203 -43.66 7.71 -40.88
C GLU A 203 -45.17 7.98 -40.81
N GLN A 204 -45.69 8.40 -39.66
CA GLN A 204 -47.09 8.76 -39.50
C GLN A 204 -47.46 9.99 -40.37
N GLU A 205 -46.59 11.00 -40.41
CA GLU A 205 -46.79 12.17 -41.27
C GLU A 205 -46.75 11.81 -42.75
N GLN A 206 -45.82 10.94 -43.19
CA GLN A 206 -45.78 10.46 -44.57
C GLN A 206 -47.06 9.71 -44.95
N LYS A 207 -47.57 8.83 -44.08
CA LYS A 207 -48.85 8.15 -44.30
C LYS A 207 -50.00 9.14 -44.43
N ARG A 208 -50.07 10.14 -43.54
CA ARG A 208 -51.09 11.19 -43.59
C ARG A 208 -51.04 11.98 -44.89
N LEU A 209 -49.84 12.33 -45.38
CA LEU A 209 -49.68 13.03 -46.65
C LEU A 209 -50.08 12.17 -47.85
N GLN A 210 -49.75 10.87 -47.86
CA GLN A 210 -50.19 9.94 -48.90
C GLN A 210 -51.73 9.81 -48.95
N GLU A 211 -52.38 9.69 -47.79
CA GLU A 211 -53.83 9.63 -47.71
C GLU A 211 -54.49 10.92 -48.21
N GLN A 212 -53.94 12.09 -47.86
CA GLN A 212 -54.43 13.38 -48.36
C GLN A 212 -54.29 13.48 -49.88
N LEU A 213 -53.15 13.04 -50.44
CA LEU A 213 -52.91 13.04 -51.88
C LEU A 213 -53.87 12.10 -52.62
N GLN A 214 -54.11 10.89 -52.07
CA GLN A 214 -55.10 9.96 -52.62
C GLN A 214 -56.51 10.56 -52.62
N ARG A 215 -56.92 11.24 -51.54
CA ARG A 215 -58.22 11.91 -51.46
C ARG A 215 -58.35 13.00 -52.53
N GLN A 216 -57.33 13.85 -52.67
CA GLN A 216 -57.33 14.86 -53.73
C GLN A 216 -57.41 14.25 -55.13
N GLN A 217 -56.70 13.14 -55.37
CA GLN A 217 -56.74 12.45 -56.66
C GLN A 217 -58.13 11.87 -56.94
N GLN A 218 -58.77 11.25 -55.94
CA GLN A 218 -60.16 10.77 -56.05
C GLN A 218 -61.15 11.91 -56.27
N GLU A 219 -60.97 13.07 -55.62
CA GLU A 219 -61.81 14.25 -55.86
C GLU A 219 -61.63 14.79 -57.28
N MET A 220 -60.38 14.89 -57.76
CA MET A 220 -60.08 15.27 -59.15
C MET A 220 -60.68 14.29 -60.15
N ASP A 221 -60.61 12.99 -59.89
CA ASP A 221 -61.21 11.96 -60.75
C ASP A 221 -62.73 12.02 -60.73
N ARG A 222 -63.35 12.27 -59.57
CA ARG A 222 -64.79 12.52 -59.46
C ARG A 222 -65.21 13.75 -60.23
N GLN A 223 -64.47 14.85 -60.12
CA GLN A 223 -64.72 16.07 -60.89
C GLN A 223 -64.56 15.83 -62.39
N ARG A 224 -63.52 15.11 -62.82
CA ARG A 224 -63.34 14.69 -64.22
C ARG A 224 -64.50 13.84 -64.71
N ASN A 225 -64.90 12.82 -63.95
CA ASN A 225 -66.00 11.93 -64.32
C ASN A 225 -67.33 12.68 -64.38
N ALA A 226 -67.58 13.60 -63.43
CA ALA A 226 -68.73 14.50 -63.49
C ALA A 226 -68.68 15.36 -64.75
N ALA A 227 -67.55 16.02 -65.04
CA ALA A 227 -67.39 16.82 -66.25
C ALA A 227 -67.61 16.00 -67.55
N VAL A 228 -67.14 14.75 -67.60
CA VAL A 228 -67.40 13.83 -68.71
C VAL A 228 -68.88 13.46 -68.82
N GLN A 229 -69.57 13.21 -67.71
CA GLN A 229 -71.01 12.94 -67.71
C GLN A 229 -71.83 14.15 -68.15
N TRP A 230 -71.45 15.35 -67.70
CA TRP A 230 -72.04 16.61 -68.18
C TRP A 230 -71.80 16.81 -69.69
N GLY A 231 -70.59 16.54 -70.17
CA GLY A 231 -70.26 16.56 -71.60
C GLY A 231 -71.06 15.53 -72.43
N ARG A 232 -71.28 14.32 -71.90
CA ARG A 232 -72.13 13.29 -72.52
C ARG A 232 -73.60 13.70 -72.59
N ASN A 233 -74.12 14.42 -71.59
CA ASN A 233 -75.51 14.90 -71.57
C ASN A 233 -75.74 16.10 -72.51
N LEU A 234 -74.69 16.79 -72.95
CA LEU A 234 -74.74 17.92 -73.89
C LEU A 234 -74.52 17.52 -75.35
N VAL A 235 -74.13 16.27 -75.64
CA VAL A 235 -73.94 15.75 -76.99
C VAL A 235 -75.03 14.73 -77.29
N GLN A 236 -76.05 15.12 -78.06
CA GLN A 236 -76.99 14.16 -78.63
C GLN A 236 -76.25 13.24 -79.62
N PRO A 237 -76.51 11.92 -79.62
CA PRO A 237 -75.96 11.03 -80.63
C PRO A 237 -76.53 11.42 -82.00
N VAL A 238 -75.65 11.74 -82.95
CA VAL A 238 -76.01 12.01 -84.34
C VAL A 238 -76.62 10.73 -84.92
N PRO A 239 -77.85 10.76 -85.48
CA PRO A 239 -78.46 9.57 -86.05
C PRO A 239 -77.65 9.05 -87.24
N ASN A 240 -77.49 7.72 -87.29
CA ASN A 240 -76.79 6.99 -88.34
C ASN A 240 -77.17 7.48 -89.74
N LEU A 241 -76.21 8.11 -90.43
CA LEU A 241 -76.28 8.33 -91.87
C LEU A 241 -76.01 6.99 -92.56
N ILE A 242 -77.06 6.42 -93.17
CA ILE A 242 -76.97 5.31 -94.11
C ILE A 242 -76.32 5.87 -95.38
N PHE A 243 -75.09 5.44 -95.67
CA PHE A 243 -74.47 5.66 -96.97
C PHE A 243 -75.05 4.66 -97.98
N SER A 244 -75.76 5.20 -98.98
CA SER A 244 -76.10 4.55 -100.25
C SER A 244 -75.13 5.01 -101.32
#